data_AF-A0A7V9CWK4-F1
#
_entry.id   AF-A0A7V9CWK4-F1
#
_cell.length_a   1.000
_cell.length_b   1.000
_cell.length_c   1.000
_cell.angle_alpha   90.00
_cell.angle_beta   90.00
_cell.angle_gamma   90.00
#
_symmetry.space_group_name_H-M   'P 1'
#
loop_
_entity.id
_entity.type
_entity.pdbx_description
1 polymer ?
#
loop_
_entity_poly.entity_id
_entity_poly.type
_entity_poly.pdbx_seq_one_letter_code
_entity_poly.pdbx_strand_id
1 'polypeptide(L)'
;VYITHNSTRDDAPNHIRVRKRVPREIAETWAWMCPAGVYEIPEDAPAHGVVDVIVNYTNCVQCGAITAKGGRLTTPEGGDGPLYQNT
;
A
#
# COMPACT_ATOMS: atom_id res chain seq x y z
N VAL A 1 4.29 10.87 -0.57
CA VAL A 1 5.21 9.96 -1.30
C VAL A 1 6.41 10.72 -1.86
N TYR A 2 6.23 11.75 -2.70
CA TYR A 2 7.35 12.45 -3.37
C TYR A 2 8.55 12.81 -2.47
N ILE A 3 8.32 13.46 -1.33
CA ILE A 3 9.39 13.92 -0.42
C ILE A 3 10.21 12.78 0.23
N THR A 4 9.73 11.54 0.17
CA THR A 4 10.50 10.38 0.67
C THR A 4 11.53 9.90 -0.36
N HIS A 5 11.59 10.52 -1.54
CA HIS A 5 12.44 10.10 -2.67
C HIS A 5 12.28 8.61 -2.97
N ASN A 6 11.04 8.13 -3.01
CA ASN A 6 10.76 6.73 -3.30
C ASN A 6 11.26 6.40 -4.72
N SER A 7 12.10 5.38 -4.83
CA SER A 7 12.77 4.98 -6.07
C SER A 7 12.37 3.58 -6.53
N THR A 8 11.22 3.09 -6.07
CA THR A 8 10.64 1.83 -6.55
C THR A 8 10.31 1.94 -8.04
N ARG A 9 10.75 0.98 -8.86
CA ARG A 9 10.42 0.95 -10.29
C ARG A 9 8.97 0.57 -10.52
N ASP A 10 8.36 1.09 -11.59
CA ASP A 10 6.97 0.79 -11.94
C ASP A 10 6.74 -0.67 -12.38
N ASP A 11 7.79 -1.34 -12.87
CA ASP A 11 7.79 -2.74 -13.27
C ASP A 11 8.27 -3.70 -12.17
N ALA A 12 8.60 -3.18 -10.98
CA ALA A 12 9.03 -3.99 -9.86
C ALA A 12 7.92 -4.98 -9.43
N PRO A 13 8.24 -6.20 -8.97
CA PRO A 13 7.23 -7.11 -8.47
C PRO A 13 6.48 -6.55 -7.25
N ASN A 14 5.17 -6.83 -7.18
CA ASN A 14 4.37 -6.44 -6.02
C ASN A 14 4.83 -7.19 -4.75
N HIS A 15 5.42 -6.44 -3.82
CA HIS A 15 5.97 -6.92 -2.57
C HIS A 15 4.98 -6.88 -1.39
N ILE A 16 3.70 -6.63 -1.65
CA ILE A 16 2.63 -6.61 -0.66
C ILE A 16 1.67 -7.76 -0.93
N ARG A 17 1.55 -8.67 0.04
CA ARG A 17 0.59 -9.78 -0.01
C ARG A 17 -0.61 -9.47 0.88
N VAL A 18 -1.75 -9.19 0.26
CA VAL A 18 -3.02 -8.88 0.92
C VAL A 18 -4.18 -9.54 0.19
N ARG A 19 -5.29 -9.80 0.90
CA ARG A 19 -6.57 -10.07 0.23
C ARG A 19 -7.10 -8.75 -0.34
N LYS A 20 -7.44 -8.72 -1.62
CA LYS A 20 -7.97 -7.51 -2.29
C LYS A 20 -9.49 -7.37 -2.12
N ARG A 21 -10.19 -8.50 -2.02
CA ARG A 21 -11.63 -8.55 -1.78
C ARG A 21 -11.91 -8.63 -0.29
N VAL A 22 -12.33 -7.52 0.31
CA VAL A 22 -12.52 -7.37 1.77
C VAL A 22 -13.74 -6.52 2.11
N PRO A 23 -14.29 -6.60 3.33
CA PRO A 23 -15.28 -5.63 3.79
C PRO A 23 -14.76 -4.20 3.70
N ARG A 24 -15.65 -3.25 3.37
CA ARG A 24 -15.31 -1.84 3.17
C ARG A 24 -14.60 -1.23 4.38
N GLU A 25 -15.01 -1.60 5.60
CA GLU A 25 -14.43 -1.09 6.84
C GLU A 25 -12.94 -1.46 6.97
N ILE A 26 -12.56 -2.65 6.47
CA ILE A 26 -11.17 -3.10 6.42
C ILE A 26 -10.38 -2.31 5.36
N ALA A 27 -10.97 -2.13 4.17
CA ALA A 27 -10.34 -1.34 3.11
C ALA A 27 -10.11 0.11 3.54
N GLU A 28 -11.09 0.74 4.20
CA GLU A 28 -10.99 2.09 4.74
C GLU A 28 -9.93 2.16 5.84
N THR A 29 -9.89 1.17 6.73
CA THR A 29 -8.84 1.08 7.75
C THR A 29 -7.45 1.08 7.12
N TRP A 30 -7.25 0.31 6.04
CA TRP A 30 -5.97 0.29 5.33
C TRP A 30 -5.64 1.61 4.65
N ALA A 31 -6.62 2.24 3.99
CA ALA A 31 -6.45 3.54 3.34
C ALA A 31 -6.06 4.63 4.35
N TRP A 32 -6.73 4.70 5.50
CA TRP A 32 -6.45 5.69 6.55
C TRP A 32 -5.14 5.45 7.29
N MET A 33 -4.76 4.19 7.48
CA MET A 33 -3.53 3.85 8.18
C MET A 33 -2.28 4.00 7.30
N CYS A 34 -2.42 3.88 5.97
CA CYS A 34 -1.29 3.92 5.06
C CYS A 34 -0.78 5.36 4.85
N PRO A 35 0.48 5.68 5.21
CA PRO A 35 1.03 7.03 5.06
C PRO A 35 1.35 7.39 3.60
N ALA A 36 1.13 6.49 2.66
CA ALA A 36 1.61 6.60 1.28
C ALA A 36 0.54 6.33 0.21
N GLY A 37 -0.73 6.17 0.58
CA GLY A 37 -1.79 5.95 -0.40
C GLY A 37 -1.62 4.67 -1.22
N VAL A 38 -1.12 3.60 -0.60
CA VAL A 38 -0.94 2.29 -1.26
C VAL A 38 -2.29 1.59 -1.47
N TYR A 39 -3.24 1.77 -0.55
CA TYR A 39 -4.55 1.12 -0.61
C TYR A 39 -5.62 2.14 -0.96
N GLU A 40 -6.37 1.84 -2.00
CA GLU A 40 -7.40 2.71 -2.53
C GLU A 40 -8.70 1.93 -2.76
N ILE A 41 -9.82 2.56 -2.43
CA ILE A 41 -11.16 2.06 -2.69
C ILE A 41 -11.62 2.74 -3.99
N PRO A 42 -11.98 2.01 -5.05
CA PRO A 42 -12.48 2.60 -6.29
C PRO A 42 -13.66 3.54 -6.03
N GLU A 43 -13.75 4.64 -6.79
CA GLU A 43 -14.83 5.62 -6.64
C GLU A 43 -16.22 5.03 -6.89
N ASP A 44 -16.31 4.02 -7.76
CA ASP A 44 -17.52 3.28 -8.10
C ASP A 44 -17.83 2.11 -7.14
N ALA A 45 -16.99 1.89 -6.12
CA ALA A 45 -17.18 0.81 -5.17
C ALA A 45 -18.43 1.02 -4.29
N PRO A 46 -19.20 -0.05 -3.99
CA PRO A 46 -20.39 0.04 -3.15
C PRO A 46 -20.14 0.72 -1.80
N ALA A 47 -21.08 1.57 -1.36
CA ALA A 47 -20.99 2.27 -0.08
C ALA A 47 -20.91 1.34 1.14
N HIS A 48 -21.37 0.09 1.01
CA HIS A 48 -21.34 -0.92 2.06
C HIS A 48 -21.03 -2.31 1.49
N GLY A 49 -20.55 -3.20 2.35
CA GLY A 49 -20.28 -4.59 2.01
C GLY A 49 -18.86 -4.80 1.52
N VAL A 50 -18.69 -5.80 0.65
CA VAL A 50 -17.37 -6.22 0.16
C VAL A 50 -16.95 -5.36 -1.03
N VAL A 51 -15.72 -4.85 -0.99
CA VAL A 51 -15.10 -4.05 -2.05
C VAL A 51 -13.83 -4.72 -2.56
N ASP A 52 -13.43 -4.40 -3.80
CA ASP A 52 -12.17 -4.81 -4.38
C ASP A 52 -11.16 -3.64 -4.28
N VAL A 53 -10.11 -3.83 -3.49
CA VAL A 53 -9.09 -2.80 -3.16
C VAL A 53 -8.02 -2.73 -4.25
N ILE A 54 -7.71 -1.52 -4.69
CA ILE A 54 -6.57 -1.23 -5.56
C ILE A 54 -5.31 -1.13 -4.69
N VAL A 55 -4.23 -1.77 -5.12
CA VAL A 55 -2.96 -1.82 -4.39
C VAL A 55 -1.85 -1.18 -5.23
N ASN A 56 -1.61 0.11 -4.98
CA ASN A 56 -0.58 0.94 -5.61
C ASN A 56 0.78 0.71 -4.91
N TYR A 57 1.31 -0.50 -5.02
CA TYR A 57 2.46 -0.98 -4.25
C TYR A 57 3.75 -0.18 -4.49
N THR A 58 3.91 0.46 -5.65
CA THR A 58 5.07 1.30 -5.96
C THR A 58 5.17 2.53 -5.07
N ASN A 59 4.07 2.99 -4.48
CA ASN A 59 4.05 4.08 -3.50
C ASN A 59 4.59 3.68 -2.12
N CYS A 60 4.77 2.39 -1.85
CA CYS A 60 5.07 1.88 -0.51
C CYS A 60 6.39 2.44 0.06
N VAL A 61 6.29 3.13 1.20
CA VAL A 61 7.45 3.64 1.96
C VAL A 61 7.98 2.66 3.01
N GLN A 62 7.61 1.39 2.91
CA GLN A 62 8.09 0.29 3.77
C GLN A 62 7.89 0.49 5.28
N CYS A 63 6.87 1.25 5.71
CA CYS A 63 6.57 1.53 7.12
C CYS A 63 6.14 0.30 7.96
N GLY A 64 5.80 -0.83 7.33
CA GLY A 64 5.41 -2.06 8.03
C GLY A 64 3.98 -2.12 8.57
N ALA A 65 3.20 -1.03 8.50
CA ALA A 65 1.86 -0.95 9.11
C ALA A 65 0.90 -2.08 8.67
N ILE A 66 0.93 -2.46 7.39
CA ILE A 66 0.03 -3.50 6.86
C ILE A 66 0.28 -4.88 7.48
N THR A 67 1.52 -5.17 7.89
CA THR A 67 1.87 -6.42 8.56
C THR A 67 1.13 -6.57 9.89
N ALA A 68 0.80 -5.45 10.55
CA ALA A 68 0.01 -5.46 11.78
C ALA A 68 -1.51 -5.62 11.54
N LYS A 69 -2.01 -5.42 10.31
CA LYS A 69 -3.45 -5.32 10.00
C LYS A 69 -3.89 -6.19 8.83
N GLY A 70 -3.36 -7.41 8.74
CA GLY A 70 -3.93 -8.48 7.90
C GLY A 70 -3.30 -8.65 6.52
N GLY A 71 -2.21 -7.94 6.24
CA GLY A 71 -1.35 -8.24 5.10
C GLY A 71 0.02 -8.75 5.52
N ARG A 72 0.86 -9.03 4.53
CA ARG A 72 2.27 -9.32 4.72
C ARG A 72 3.08 -8.43 3.79
N LEU A 73 3.93 -7.60 4.38
CA LEU A 73 5.00 -6.92 3.66
C LEU A 73 6.14 -7.92 3.43
N THR A 74 6.43 -8.23 2.17
CA THR A 74 7.64 -8.98 1.79
C THR A 74 8.73 -7.99 1.38
N THR A 75 9.99 -8.42 1.45
CA THR A 75 11.11 -7.57 1.03
C THR A 75 10.99 -7.25 -0.47
N PRO A 76 11.05 -5.97 -0.87
CA PRO A 76 11.12 -5.55 -2.27
C PRO A 76 12.47 -5.89 -2.91
N GLU A 77 12.64 -5.57 -4.19
CA GLU A 77 13.95 -5.70 -4.84
C GLU A 77 14.98 -4.74 -4.22
N GLY A 78 16.26 -5.09 -4.30
CA GLY A 78 17.32 -4.27 -3.71
C GLY A 78 17.39 -2.88 -4.35
N GLY A 79 17.27 -1.84 -3.53
CA GLY A 79 17.25 -0.44 -3.98
C GLY A 79 15.86 0.18 -4.09
N ASP A 80 14.79 -0.62 -3.98
CA ASP A 80 13.42 -0.11 -3.97
C ASP A 80 13.03 0.51 -2.62
N GLY A 81 12.05 1.41 -2.67
CA GLY A 81 11.48 2.07 -1.51
C GLY A 81 12.03 3.49 -1.29
N PRO A 82 11.84 4.05 -0.08
CA PRO A 82 12.19 5.43 0.23
C PRO A 82 13.71 5.64 0.28
N LEU A 83 14.20 6.71 -0.35
CA LEU A 83 15.59 7.18 -0.26
C LEU A 83 15.69 8.39 0.67
N TYR A 84 15.46 8.19 1.96
CA TYR A 84 15.52 9.26 2.96
C TYR A 84 16.89 9.96 2.97
N GLN A 85 16.86 11.29 2.91
CA GLN A 85 18.05 12.13 3.00
C GLN A 85 18.06 12.81 4.37
N ASN A 86 19.20 12.78 5.06
CA ASN A 86 19.42 13.64 6.21
C ASN A 86 19.87 15.01 5.69
N THR A 87 18.91 15.93 5.59
CA THR A 87 19.19 17.36 5.42
C THR A 87 19.52 18.02 6.74
#